data_AF-A0A1G7TCZ5-F1
#
_entry.id   AF-A0A1G7TCZ5-F1
#
_cell.length_a   1.000
_cell.length_b   1.000
_cell.length_c   1.000
_cell.angle_alpha   90.00
_cell.angle_beta   90.00
_cell.angle_gamma   90.00
#
_symmetry.space_group_name_H-M   'P 1'
#
loop_
_entity.id
_entity.type
_entity.pdbx_description
1 polymer ?
#
loop_
_entity_poly.entity_id
_entity_poly.type
_entity_poly.pdbx_seq_one_letter_code
_entity_poly.pdbx_strand_id
1 'polypeptide(L)'
;MLRRSNRNATGCKGRRGINRSAALCTLCRHRHKAHATKAPHRLNRDFGFSKFGNTSYAREEIVAELTSVFLGQTLGFTAHTLEMNAAYLHNWLRVLRSDKGAIFKHAADAQRACDYLIARSETGRAGRSAEAA
;
A
#
# COMPACT_ATOMS: atom_id res chain seq x y z
N MET A 1 39.23 5.31 47.79
CA MET A 1 38.27 4.18 47.73
C MET A 1 36.88 4.78 47.92
N LEU A 2 35.83 4.55 47.13
CA LEU A 2 35.54 3.48 46.19
C LEU A 2 34.39 3.94 45.26
N ARG A 3 34.61 3.77 43.95
CA ARG A 3 33.67 3.41 42.87
C ARG A 3 32.57 4.37 42.39
N ARG A 4 32.83 4.86 41.16
CA ARG A 4 31.88 5.02 40.05
C ARG A 4 31.20 3.69 39.66
N SER A 5 30.08 3.81 38.94
CA SER A 5 29.32 2.77 38.19
C SER A 5 28.42 1.88 39.07
N ASN A 6 27.21 1.49 38.68
CA ASN A 6 26.67 1.29 37.34
C ASN A 6 25.12 1.28 37.43
N ARG A 7 24.43 2.21 36.74
CA ARG A 7 22.98 2.05 36.51
C ARG A 7 22.81 1.12 35.31
N ASN A 8 22.65 -0.17 35.56
CA ASN A 8 22.20 -1.13 34.55
C ASN A 8 20.77 -0.76 34.12
N ALA A 9 20.69 -0.01 33.02
CA ALA A 9 19.48 0.24 32.26
C ALA A 9 19.29 -0.90 31.26
N THR A 10 18.65 -2.00 31.69
CA THR A 10 18.11 -3.01 30.78
C THR A 10 16.78 -3.53 31.30
N GLY A 11 15.75 -2.71 31.14
CA GLY A 11 14.35 -3.13 31.26
C GLY A 11 13.59 -2.50 30.10
N CYS A 12 13.27 -3.30 29.09
CA CYS A 12 12.68 -2.92 27.80
C CYS A 12 11.50 -1.94 27.93
N LYS A 13 11.79 -0.63 27.91
CA LYS A 13 10.83 0.41 27.56
C LYS A 13 10.88 0.60 26.05
N GLY A 14 9.99 -0.05 25.31
CA GLY A 14 10.07 0.07 23.85
C GLY A 14 9.00 -0.57 22.98
N ARG A 15 7.90 -1.12 23.51
CA ARG A 15 6.74 -1.42 22.67
C ARG A 15 5.87 -0.17 22.55
N ARG A 16 6.38 0.82 21.82
CA ARG A 16 5.55 1.90 21.28
C ARG A 16 4.60 1.24 20.30
N GLY A 17 3.35 1.04 20.72
CA GLY A 17 2.26 0.68 19.81
C GLY A 17 2.32 1.60 18.60
N ILE A 18 2.28 1.03 17.41
CA ILE A 18 2.23 1.78 16.16
C ILE A 18 1.11 2.81 16.31
N ASN A 19 1.49 4.08 16.40
CA ASN A 19 0.57 5.18 16.62
C ASN A 19 -0.40 5.19 15.44
N ARG A 20 -1.71 5.08 15.68
CA ARG A 20 -2.74 4.88 14.62
C ARG A 20 -2.63 5.94 13.50
N SER A 21 -2.21 7.15 13.84
CA SER A 21 -1.94 8.25 12.89
C SER A 21 -0.82 7.94 11.87
N ALA A 22 0.21 7.19 12.27
CA ALA A 22 1.30 6.80 11.39
C ALA A 22 0.87 5.72 10.38
N ALA A 23 0.04 4.76 10.80
CA ALA A 23 -0.52 3.75 9.91
C ALA A 23 -1.43 4.39 8.84
N LEU A 24 -2.27 5.37 9.23
CA LEU A 24 -3.11 6.15 8.32
C LEU A 24 -2.30 6.91 7.26
N CYS A 25 -1.25 7.63 7.68
CA CYS A 25 -0.38 8.35 6.75
C CYS A 25 0.34 7.40 5.77
N THR A 26 0.71 6.22 6.28
CA THR A 26 1.39 5.18 5.51
C THR A 26 0.47 4.60 4.43
N LEU A 27 -0.77 4.23 4.78
CA LEU A 27 -1.74 3.70 3.81
C LEU A 27 -2.08 4.72 2.71
N CYS A 28 -2.41 5.96 3.09
CA CYS A 28 -2.70 7.03 2.13
C CYS A 28 -1.52 7.28 1.18
N ARG A 29 -0.28 7.25 1.69
CA ARG A 29 0.92 7.39 0.85
C ARG A 29 1.06 6.25 -0.15
N HIS A 30 0.79 5.01 0.24
CA HIS A 30 0.89 3.84 -0.64
C HIS A 30 -0.22 3.81 -1.70
N ARG A 31 -1.44 4.21 -1.34
CA ARG A 31 -2.55 4.36 -2.30
C ARG A 31 -2.25 5.42 -3.37
N HIS A 32 -1.74 6.59 -2.99
CA HIS A 32 -1.34 7.60 -3.98
C HIS A 32 -0.22 7.10 -4.90
N LYS A 33 0.73 6.32 -4.37
CA LYS A 33 1.76 5.65 -5.21
C LYS A 33 1.13 4.64 -6.16
N ALA A 34 0.11 3.89 -5.72
CA ALA A 34 -0.61 2.95 -6.56
C ALA A 34 -1.34 3.66 -7.72
N HIS A 35 -2.01 4.78 -7.47
CA HIS A 35 -2.60 5.60 -8.55
C HIS A 35 -1.55 6.07 -9.56
N ALA A 36 -0.36 6.46 -9.08
CA ALA A 36 0.71 6.88 -9.96
C ALA A 36 1.13 5.76 -10.93
N THR A 37 0.96 4.48 -10.60
CA THR A 37 1.29 3.36 -11.50
C THR A 37 0.32 3.20 -12.69
N LYS A 38 -0.87 3.82 -12.64
CA LYS A 38 -1.86 3.80 -13.73
C LYS A 38 -1.36 4.49 -15.01
N ALA A 39 -0.44 5.46 -14.88
CA ALA A 39 -0.03 6.32 -15.98
C ALA A 39 0.36 5.53 -17.26
N PRO A 40 0.10 6.07 -18.47
CA PRO A 40 0.32 5.34 -19.73
C PRO A 40 1.75 4.84 -19.93
N HIS A 41 2.74 5.61 -19.44
CA HIS A 41 4.17 5.24 -19.51
C HIS A 41 4.59 4.22 -18.43
N ARG A 42 3.65 3.63 -17.70
CA ARG A 42 3.89 2.67 -16.61
C ARG A 42 3.11 1.38 -16.85
N LEU A 43 2.02 1.16 -16.12
CA LEU A 43 1.19 -0.04 -16.27
C LEU A 43 0.00 0.16 -17.19
N ASN A 44 -0.26 1.40 -17.64
CA ASN A 44 -1.31 1.73 -18.61
C ASN A 44 -2.64 1.01 -18.33
N ARG A 45 -3.11 1.07 -17.07
CA ARG A 45 -4.37 0.42 -16.69
C ARG A 45 -5.53 1.20 -17.28
N ASP A 46 -6.10 0.67 -18.36
CA ASP A 46 -7.33 1.20 -18.95
C ASP A 46 -8.54 0.37 -18.49
N PHE A 47 -9.54 1.08 -17.96
CA PHE A 47 -10.81 0.49 -17.54
C PHE A 47 -11.96 0.83 -18.49
N GLY A 48 -11.68 1.49 -19.61
CA GLY A 48 -12.63 1.89 -20.63
C GLY A 48 -13.66 2.90 -20.15
N PHE A 49 -14.67 3.13 -21.00
CA PHE A 49 -15.82 3.94 -20.65
C PHE A 49 -16.66 3.27 -19.55
N SER A 50 -17.02 4.05 -18.53
CA SER A 50 -17.81 3.60 -17.39
C SER A 50 -19.18 3.10 -17.85
N LYS A 51 -19.46 1.81 -17.73
CA LYS A 51 -20.84 1.28 -17.84
C LYS A 51 -21.58 1.54 -16.53
N PHE A 52 -22.90 1.74 -16.62
CA PHE A 52 -23.77 2.06 -15.49
C PHE A 52 -23.49 1.13 -14.29
N GLY A 53 -23.14 1.71 -13.14
CA GLY A 53 -22.84 0.95 -11.92
C GLY A 53 -21.39 0.53 -11.71
N ASN A 54 -20.51 0.66 -12.71
CA ASN A 54 -19.10 0.26 -12.62
C ASN A 54 -18.21 1.37 -13.21
N THR A 55 -17.97 2.42 -12.43
CA THR A 55 -17.16 3.54 -12.91
C THR A 55 -15.69 3.12 -13.01
N SER A 56 -15.01 3.55 -14.06
CA SER A 56 -13.56 3.39 -14.23
C SER A 56 -12.79 3.95 -13.03
N TYR A 57 -13.37 4.97 -12.38
CA TYR A 57 -12.94 5.49 -11.09
C TYR A 57 -13.02 4.43 -9.97
N ALA A 58 -14.18 3.80 -9.76
CA ALA A 58 -14.35 2.78 -8.72
C ALA A 58 -13.42 1.57 -8.90
N ARG A 59 -13.17 1.14 -10.15
CA ARG A 59 -12.21 0.08 -10.47
C ARG A 59 -10.79 0.45 -10.08
N GLU A 60 -10.36 1.66 -10.43
CA GLU A 60 -9.02 2.14 -10.07
C GLU A 60 -8.86 2.30 -8.56
N GLU A 61 -9.89 2.74 -7.86
CA GLU A 61 -9.86 2.85 -6.40
C GLU A 61 -9.71 1.47 -5.73
N ILE A 62 -10.38 0.43 -6.23
CA ILE A 62 -10.18 -0.95 -5.74
C ILE A 62 -8.73 -1.40 -5.94
N VAL A 63 -8.17 -1.18 -7.14
CA VAL A 63 -6.79 -1.56 -7.44
C VAL A 63 -5.81 -0.81 -6.53
N ALA A 64 -6.01 0.48 -6.33
CA ALA A 64 -5.14 1.30 -5.50
C ALA A 64 -5.16 0.89 -4.02
N GLU A 65 -6.35 0.57 -3.49
CA GLU A 65 -6.50 0.06 -2.12
C GLU A 65 -5.86 -1.33 -1.95
N LEU A 66 -6.14 -2.28 -2.84
CA LEU A 66 -5.53 -3.61 -2.81
C LEU A 66 -4.00 -3.54 -2.92
N THR A 67 -3.48 -2.65 -3.76
CA THR A 67 -2.03 -2.44 -3.89
C THR A 67 -1.43 -1.98 -2.56
N SER A 68 -2.10 -1.08 -1.84
CA SER A 68 -1.62 -0.60 -0.54
C SER A 68 -1.56 -1.73 0.51
N VAL A 69 -2.53 -2.65 0.47
CA VAL A 69 -2.58 -3.83 1.34
C VAL A 69 -1.45 -4.79 0.98
N PHE A 70 -1.29 -5.15 -0.29
CA PHE A 70 -0.24 -6.08 -0.75
C PHE A 70 1.16 -5.53 -0.45
N LEU A 71 1.36 -4.24 -0.66
CA LEU A 71 2.63 -3.58 -0.37
C LEU A 71 2.90 -3.52 1.14
N GLY A 72 1.87 -3.27 1.95
CA GLY A 72 1.96 -3.35 3.42
C GLY A 72 2.40 -4.74 3.89
N GLN A 73 1.75 -5.79 3.38
CA GLN A 73 2.12 -7.18 3.67
C GLN A 73 3.55 -7.50 3.25
N THR A 74 3.94 -7.10 2.03
CA THR A 74 5.28 -7.38 1.48
C THR A 74 6.39 -6.67 2.25
N LEU A 75 6.14 -5.45 2.74
CA LEU A 75 7.12 -4.65 3.47
C LEU A 75 7.10 -4.89 4.99
N GLY A 76 6.25 -5.78 5.49
CA GLY A 76 6.16 -6.12 6.91
C GLY A 76 5.46 -5.06 7.78
N PHE A 77 4.69 -4.15 7.17
CA PHE A 77 3.81 -3.25 7.92
C PHE A 77 2.40 -3.84 7.99
N THR A 78 1.97 -4.24 9.19
CA THR A 78 0.57 -4.63 9.41
C THR A 78 -0.33 -3.44 9.10
N ALA A 79 -1.22 -3.60 8.14
CA ALA A 79 -2.30 -2.68 7.86
C ALA A 79 -3.24 -2.67 9.08
N HIS A 80 -2.93 -1.84 10.09
CA HIS A 80 -3.80 -1.55 11.23
C HIS A 80 -5.09 -0.80 10.83
N THR A 81 -5.44 -0.82 9.55
CA THR A 81 -6.37 0.08 8.87
C THR A 81 -7.64 -0.64 8.42
N LEU A 82 -8.09 -1.68 9.14
CA LEU A 82 -9.39 -2.29 8.86
C LEU A 82 -10.57 -1.38 9.25
N GLU A 83 -10.36 -0.39 10.13
CA GLU A 83 -11.44 0.48 10.64
C GLU A 83 -11.91 1.57 9.63
N MET A 84 -11.13 1.92 8.61
CA MET A 84 -11.56 2.90 7.58
C MET A 84 -12.30 2.25 6.38
N ASN A 85 -12.50 0.94 6.40
CA ASN A 85 -12.96 0.17 5.24
C ASN A 85 -14.44 0.36 4.86
N ALA A 86 -15.27 1.01 5.68
CA ALA A 86 -16.72 1.07 5.45
C ALA A 86 -17.11 1.85 4.18
N ALA A 87 -16.50 3.01 3.93
CA ALA A 87 -16.74 3.78 2.71
C ALA A 87 -16.19 3.07 1.45
N TYR A 88 -15.09 2.31 1.61
CA TYR A 88 -14.43 1.58 0.53
C TYR A 88 -15.19 0.30 0.14
N LEU A 89 -15.69 -0.46 1.13
CA LEU A 89 -16.58 -1.60 0.92
C LEU A 89 -17.81 -1.22 0.11
N HIS A 90 -18.38 -0.04 0.33
CA HIS A 90 -19.56 0.40 -0.43
C HIS A 90 -19.27 0.50 -1.94
N ASN A 91 -18.11 1.05 -2.32
CA ASN A 91 -17.73 1.14 -3.74
C ASN A 91 -17.36 -0.23 -4.32
N TRP A 92 -16.75 -1.10 -3.51
CA TRP A 92 -16.43 -2.47 -3.89
C TRP A 92 -17.69 -3.30 -4.14
N LEU A 93 -18.70 -3.19 -3.26
CA LEU A 93 -19.99 -3.86 -3.40
C LEU A 93 -20.70 -3.48 -4.70
N ARG A 94 -20.50 -2.27 -5.21
CA ARG A 94 -21.10 -1.83 -6.48
C ARG A 94 -20.43 -2.53 -7.66
N VAL A 95 -19.10 -2.59 -7.68
CA VAL A 95 -18.32 -3.30 -8.72
C VAL A 95 -18.57 -4.81 -8.67
N LEU A 96 -18.53 -5.41 -7.49
CA LEU A 96 -18.71 -6.85 -7.28
C LEU A 96 -20.14 -7.33 -7.52
N ARG A 97 -21.15 -6.47 -7.32
CA ARG A 97 -22.53 -6.76 -7.74
C ARG A 97 -22.67 -6.81 -9.26
N SER A 98 -21.88 -6.02 -9.98
CA SER A 98 -21.90 -5.98 -11.46
C SER A 98 -21.13 -7.13 -12.11
N ASP A 99 -20.01 -7.56 -11.50
CA ASP A 99 -19.17 -8.66 -11.99
C ASP A 99 -18.49 -9.35 -10.80
N LYS A 100 -18.92 -10.58 -10.49
CA LYS A 100 -18.37 -11.38 -9.38
C LYS A 100 -16.92 -11.79 -9.63
N GLY A 101 -16.49 -11.87 -10.89
CA GLY A 101 -15.12 -12.20 -11.29
C GLY A 101 -14.18 -10.99 -11.29
N ALA A 102 -14.71 -9.76 -11.15
CA ALA A 102 -13.91 -8.54 -11.18
C ALA A 102 -12.85 -8.49 -10.06
N ILE A 103 -13.11 -9.13 -8.92
CA ILE A 103 -12.15 -9.16 -7.80
C ILE A 103 -10.80 -9.77 -8.20
N PHE A 104 -10.81 -10.84 -8.99
CA PHE A 104 -9.58 -11.52 -9.43
C PHE A 104 -8.79 -10.64 -10.40
N LYS A 105 -9.48 -9.95 -11.31
CA LYS A 105 -8.85 -9.01 -12.25
C LYS A 105 -8.20 -7.85 -11.50
N HIS A 106 -8.95 -7.22 -10.58
CA HIS A 106 -8.44 -6.11 -9.79
C HIS A 106 -7.31 -6.53 -8.83
N ALA A 107 -7.36 -7.74 -8.26
CA ALA A 107 -6.25 -8.28 -7.48
C ALA A 107 -5.00 -8.51 -8.35
N ALA A 108 -5.14 -9.05 -9.56
CA ALA A 108 -4.02 -9.21 -10.48
C ALA A 108 -3.40 -7.85 -10.88
N ASP A 109 -4.24 -6.85 -11.17
CA ASP A 109 -3.78 -5.48 -11.46
C ASP A 109 -3.05 -4.84 -10.27
N ALA A 110 -3.55 -5.07 -9.05
CA ALA A 110 -2.93 -4.60 -7.82
C ALA A 110 -1.59 -5.28 -7.54
N GLN A 111 -1.47 -6.58 -7.82
CA GLN A 111 -0.19 -7.29 -7.70
C GLN A 111 0.85 -6.70 -8.66
N ARG A 112 0.49 -6.50 -9.94
CA ARG A 112 1.40 -5.85 -10.91
C ARG A 112 1.82 -4.44 -10.46
N ALA A 113 0.92 -3.69 -9.85
CA ALA A 113 1.24 -2.38 -9.28
C ALA A 113 2.21 -2.48 -8.10
N CYS A 114 2.04 -3.48 -7.22
CA CYS A 114 2.95 -3.76 -6.12
C CYS A 114 4.36 -4.09 -6.64
N ASP A 115 4.45 -5.03 -7.58
CA ASP A 115 5.71 -5.50 -8.16
C ASP A 115 6.46 -4.34 -8.85
N TYR A 116 5.73 -3.51 -9.61
CA TYR A 116 6.29 -2.32 -10.23
C TYR A 116 6.90 -1.34 -9.21
N LEU A 117 6.21 -1.11 -8.08
CA LEU A 117 6.68 -0.19 -7.05
C LEU A 117 7.93 -0.73 -6.32
N ILE A 118 7.98 -2.04 -6.08
CA ILE A 118 9.12 -2.71 -5.45
C ILE A 118 10.33 -2.64 -6.38
N ALA A 119 10.19 -3.06 -7.65
CA ALA A 119 11.26 -3.02 -8.63
C ALA A 119 11.85 -1.61 -8.83
N ARG A 120 10.99 -0.58 -8.85
CA ARG A 120 11.45 0.82 -8.91
C ARG A 120 12.19 1.26 -7.65
N SER A 121 11.80 0.76 -6.48
CA SER A 121 12.50 1.05 -5.23
C SER A 121 13.90 0.45 -5.21
N GLU A 122 14.05 -0.78 -5.69
CA GLU A 122 15.33 -1.50 -5.79
C GLU A 122 16.27 -0.85 -6.81
N THR A 123 15.76 -0.52 -7.99
CA THR A 123 16.53 0.22 -9.01
C THR A 123 17.06 1.54 -8.44
N GLY A 124 16.23 2.27 -7.69
CA GLY A 124 16.67 3.51 -7.04
C GLY A 124 17.69 3.30 -5.92
N ARG A 125 17.69 2.14 -5.23
CA ARG A 125 18.73 1.78 -4.25
C ARG A 125 20.04 1.45 -4.95
N ALA A 126 20.01 0.64 -6.01
CA ALA A 126 21.18 0.28 -6.79
C ALA A 126 21.87 1.52 -7.39
N GLY A 127 21.09 2.46 -7.95
CA GLY A 127 21.64 3.73 -8.46
C GLY A 127 22.34 4.57 -7.41
N ARG A 128 21.77 4.67 -6.19
CA ARG A 128 22.42 5.39 -5.07
C ARG A 128 23.68 4.71 -4.58
N SER A 129 23.73 3.37 -4.61
CA SER A 129 24.93 2.62 -4.25
C SER A 129 26.04 2.75 -5.30
N ALA A 130 25.69 2.89 -6.59
CA ALA A 130 26.65 3.14 -7.67
C ALA A 130 27.18 4.58 -7.68
N GLU A 131 26.37 5.57 -7.30
CA GLU A 131 26.78 6.97 -7.19
C GLU A 131 27.64 7.24 -5.93
N ALA A 132 27.55 6.38 -4.92
CA ALA A 132 28.30 6.48 -3.67
C ALA A 132 29.61 5.67 -3.66
N ALA A 133 29.92 4.94 -4.74
CA ALA A 133 31.13 4.11 -4.91
C ALA A 133 32.09 4.76 -5.91
#